data_AF-A0A351U340-F1
#
_entry.id   AF-A0A351U340-F1
#
_cell.length_a   1.000
_cell.length_b   1.000
_cell.length_c   1.000
_cell.angle_alpha   90.00
_cell.angle_beta   90.00
_cell.angle_gamma   90.00
#
_symmetry.space_group_name_H-M   'P 1'
#
loop_
_entity.id
_entity.type
_entity.pdbx_description
1 polymer ?
#
loop_
_entity_poly.entity_id
_entity_poly.type
_entity_poly.pdbx_seq_one_letter_code
_entity_poly.pdbx_strand_id
1 'polypeptide(L)' 'MNDNYEYEEKEDSEGRKVKVLGPTYEPGKPEERDDWRAKLTTRGDMIGYLKTALRYWYSTEWYGSEKRKQEA' A
#
# COMPACT_ATOMS: atom_id res chain seq x y z
N MET A 1 -9.75 24.45 -17.06
CA MET A 1 -9.13 23.92 -15.84
C MET A 1 -7.79 24.60 -15.68
N ASN A 2 -7.66 25.52 -14.73
CA ASN A 2 -6.34 26.03 -14.33
C ASN A 2 -5.94 25.22 -13.10
N ASP A 3 -5.15 24.17 -13.31
CA ASP A 3 -4.60 23.39 -12.22
C ASP A 3 -3.43 24.19 -11.62
N ASN A 4 -3.58 24.66 -10.38
CA ASN A 4 -2.53 25.35 -9.63
C ASN A 4 -1.49 24.31 -9.16
N TYR A 5 -0.54 23.99 -10.03
CA TYR A 5 0.59 23.14 -9.68
C TYR A 5 1.69 23.95 -8.98
N GLU A 6 2.16 23.46 -7.84
CA GLU A 6 3.34 24.00 -7.16
C GLU A 6 4.62 23.38 -7.75
N TYR A 7 5.68 24.19 -7.89
CA TYR A 7 6.97 23.76 -8.44
C TYR A 7 8.10 24.09 -7.45
N GLU A 8 9.01 23.14 -7.25
CA GLU A 8 10.18 23.26 -6.38
C GLU A 8 11.46 23.35 -7.21
N GLU A 9 12.42 24.19 -6.81
CA GLU A 9 13.76 24.20 -7.41
C GLU A 9 14.65 23.14 -6.78
N LYS A 10 15.14 22.20 -7.58
CA LYS A 10 16.10 21.17 -7.17
C LYS A 10 17.33 21.20 -8.06
N GLU A 11 18.44 20.71 -7.52
CA GLU A 11 19.68 20.59 -8.27
C GLU A 11 19.70 19.24 -9.00
N ASP A 12 19.92 19.27 -10.31
CA ASP A 12 20.20 18.09 -11.13
C ASP A 12 21.58 17.53 -10.77
N SER A 13 21.81 16.23 -11.03
CA SER A 13 23.12 15.58 -11.00
C SER A 13 24.31 16.38 -11.59
N GLU A 14 24.07 17.28 -12.54
CA GLU A 14 25.09 18.16 -13.16
C GLU A 14 25.25 19.53 -12.46
N GLY A 15 24.58 19.76 -11.32
CA GLY A 15 24.70 21.00 -10.55
C GLY A 15 23.81 22.15 -11.03
N ARG A 16 22.87 21.88 -11.94
CA ARG A 16 21.95 22.89 -12.50
C ARG A 16 20.66 22.95 -11.70
N LYS A 17 20.17 24.16 -11.44
CA LYS A 17 18.85 24.36 -10.82
C LYS A 17 17.74 24.11 -11.85
N VAL A 18 16.90 23.13 -11.58
CA VAL A 18 15.74 22.75 -12.40
C VAL A 18 14.46 22.85 -11.58
N LYS A 19 13.37 23.29 -12.22
CA LYS A 19 12.04 23.34 -11.61
C LYS A 19 11.37 21.98 -11.75
N VAL A 20 11.06 21.35 -10.63
CA VAL A 20 10.40 20.04 -10.54
C VAL A 20 8.99 20.24 -10.02
N LEU A 21 8.05 19.43 -10.51
CA LEU A 21 6.68 19.42 -10.00
C LEU A 21 6.70 19.03 -8.51
N GLY A 22 6.10 19.88 -7.68
CA GLY A 22 5.92 19.66 -6.26
C GLY A 22 4.87 18.59 -5.95
N PRO A 23 4.60 18.33 -4.66
CA PRO A 23 3.60 17.36 -4.23
C PRO A 23 2.21 17.70 -4.80
N THR A 24 1.59 16.77 -5.52
CA THR A 24 0.19 16.88 -6.00
C THR A 24 -0.80 16.13 -5.11
N TYR A 25 -0.33 15.62 -3.98
CA TYR A 25 -1.10 14.88 -3.00
C TYR A 25 -1.21 15.70 -1.71
N GLU A 26 -2.30 15.51 -0.98
CA GLU A 26 -2.46 16.11 0.33
C GLU A 26 -1.36 15.59 1.28
N PRO A 27 -0.76 16.46 2.11
CA PRO A 27 0.27 16.06 3.05
C PRO A 27 -0.30 15.06 4.07
N GLY A 28 -0.09 13.78 3.81
CA GLY A 28 -0.60 12.67 4.60
C GLY A 28 0.21 12.44 5.86
N LYS A 29 0.23 13.41 6.78
CA LYS A 29 0.79 13.19 8.11
C LYS A 29 -0.35 12.76 9.04
N PRO A 30 -0.54 11.46 9.29
CA PRO A 30 -1.53 11.01 10.25
C PRO A 30 -1.15 11.56 11.63
N GLU A 31 -2.07 12.31 12.23
CA GLU A 31 -1.88 12.89 13.57
C GLU A 31 -1.94 11.81 14.66
N GLU A 32 -2.56 10.67 14.35
CA GLU A 32 -2.79 9.58 15.28
C GLU A 32 -2.25 8.24 14.76
N ARG A 33 -1.96 7.32 15.69
CA ARG A 33 -1.60 5.94 15.35
C ARG A 33 -2.87 5.21 14.93
N ASP A 34 -2.86 4.63 13.75
CA ASP A 34 -3.97 3.81 13.26
C ASP A 34 -4.12 2.55 14.15
N ASP A 35 -5.27 2.40 14.82
CA ASP A 35 -5.59 1.20 15.59
C ASP A 35 -6.30 0.18 14.70
N TRP A 36 -5.52 -0.74 14.14
CA TRP A 36 -6.06 -1.81 13.30
C TRP A 36 -7.06 -2.71 14.05
N ARG A 37 -7.04 -2.76 15.39
CA ARG A 37 -8.01 -3.54 16.17
C ARG A 37 -9.40 -2.91 16.12
N ALA A 38 -9.48 -1.59 15.99
CA ALA A 38 -10.75 -0.88 15.78
C ALA A 38 -11.41 -1.25 14.43
N LYS A 39 -10.65 -1.83 13.49
CA LYS A 39 -11.19 -2.32 12.20
C LYS A 39 -11.68 -3.77 12.26
N LEU A 40 -11.41 -4.49 13.35
CA LEU A 40 -11.77 -5.89 13.55
C LEU A 40 -12.70 -6.04 14.77
N THR A 41 -13.82 -5.31 14.74
CA THR A 41 -14.72 -5.21 15.91
C THR A 41 -15.53 -6.48 16.13
N THR A 42 -15.85 -7.22 15.07
CA THR A 42 -16.66 -8.44 15.18
C THR A 42 -15.83 -9.69 14.96
N ARG A 43 -16.33 -10.82 15.48
CA ARG A 43 -15.79 -12.16 15.18
C ARG A 43 -15.78 -12.43 13.68
N GLY A 44 -16.78 -11.92 12.94
CA GLY A 44 -16.85 -12.03 11.49
C GLY A 44 -15.67 -11.35 10.81
N ASP A 45 -15.36 -10.11 11.22
CA ASP A 45 -14.24 -9.33 10.67
C ASP A 45 -12.90 -10.00 10.96
N MET A 46 -12.73 -10.51 12.19
CA MET A 46 -11.53 -11.26 12.57
C MET A 46 -11.35 -12.51 11.71
N ILE A 47 -12.41 -13.31 11.52
CA ILE A 47 -12.37 -14.51 10.68
C ILE A 47 -12.11 -14.14 9.22
N GLY A 48 -12.74 -13.06 8.72
CA GLY A 48 -12.52 -12.53 7.38
C GLY A 48 -11.07 -12.13 7.16
N TYR A 49 -10.49 -11.36 8.08
CA TYR A 49 -9.09 -10.97 8.05
C TYR A 49 -8.16 -12.18 8.05
N LEU A 50 -8.40 -13.19 8.90
CA LEU A 50 -7.58 -14.41 8.91
C LEU A 50 -7.66 -15.15 7.56
N LYS A 51 -8.84 -15.24 6.94
CA LYS A 51 -9.00 -15.89 5.64
C LYS A 51 -8.33 -15.13 4.49
N THR A 52 -8.31 -13.80 4.53
CA THR A 52 -7.74 -12.96 3.45
C THR A 52 -6.26 -12.66 3.65
N ALA A 53 -5.86 -12.22 4.84
CA ALA A 53 -4.48 -11.84 5.15
C ALA A 53 -3.57 -13.07 5.34
N LEU A 54 -4.11 -14.16 5.88
CA LEU A 54 -3.39 -15.44 6.01
C LEU A 54 -3.85 -16.46 4.96
N ARG A 55 -4.28 -15.95 3.80
CA ARG A 55 -4.73 -16.77 2.67
C ARG A 55 -3.72 -17.85 2.28
N TYR A 56 -2.42 -17.57 2.36
CA TYR A 56 -1.37 -18.55 2.09
C TYR A 56 -1.47 -19.81 2.97
N TRP A 57 -1.91 -19.66 4.22
CA TRP A 57 -2.00 -20.75 5.18
C TRP A 57 -3.37 -21.44 5.19
N TYR A 58 -4.44 -20.71 4.87
CA TYR A 58 -5.83 -21.21 5.03
C TYR A 58 -6.59 -21.40 3.72
N SER A 59 -6.06 -20.96 2.58
CA SER A 59 -6.74 -21.11 1.29
C SER A 59 -6.48 -22.48 0.70
N THR A 60 -7.54 -23.26 0.52
CA THR A 60 -7.51 -24.50 -0.27
C THR A 60 -7.48 -24.24 -1.78
N GLU A 61 -7.77 -23.01 -2.21
CA GLU A 61 -7.79 -22.63 -3.63
C GLU A 61 -6.42 -22.16 -4.15
N TRP A 62 -5.42 -22.03 -3.27
CA TRP A 62 -4.10 -21.54 -3.68
C TRP A 62 -3.24 -22.71 -4.17
N TYR A 63 -3.32 -22.97 -5.47
CA TYR A 63 -2.17 -23.52 -6.17
C TYR A 63 -1.19 -22.36 -6.32
N GLY A 64 -0.12 -22.34 -5.52
CA GLY A 64 1.04 -21.50 -5.85
C GLY A 64 1.49 -21.81 -7.28
N SER A 65 2.31 -20.95 -7.89
CA SER A 65 2.87 -21.20 -9.25
C SER A 65 3.51 -22.59 -9.39
N GLU A 66 3.81 -23.24 -8.26
CA GLU A 66 4.10 -24.65 -8.11
C GLU A 66 2.83 -25.52 -8.06
N LYS A 67 2.12 -25.67 -9.18
CA LYS A 67 1.51 -26.99 -9.41
C LYS A 67 2.67 -27.97 -9.58
N ARG A 68 3.14 -28.59 -8.48
CA ARG A 68 3.99 -29.77 -8.63
C ARG A 68 3.19 -30.81 -9.41
N LYS A 69 3.73 -31.24 -10.55
CA LYS A 69 3.11 -32.27 -11.39
C LYS A 69 3.10 -33.67 -10.74
N GLN A 70 3.77 -33.84 -9.60
CA GLN A 70 3.84 -35.10 -8.87
C GLN A 70 3.93 -34.85 -7.36
N GLU A 71 3.21 -35.68 -6.60
CA GLU A 71 3.24 -35.74 -5.15
C GLU A 71 4.58 -36.34 -4.66
N ALA A 72 5.00 -35.97 -3.46
CA ALA A 72 6.23 -36.46 -2.82
C ALA A 72 6.00 -37.81 -2.13
#